data_AF-A0A842UC60-F1
#
_entry.id   AF-A0A842UC60-F1
#
_cell.length_a   1.000
_cell.length_b   1.000
_cell.length_c   1.000
_cell.angle_alpha   90.00
_cell.angle_beta   90.00
_cell.angle_gamma   90.00
#
_symmetry.space_group_name_H-M   'P 1'
#
loop_
_entity.id
_entity.type
_entity.pdbx_description
1 polymer ?
#
loop_
_entity_poly.entity_id
_entity_poly.type
_entity_poly.pdbx_seq_one_letter_code
_entity_poly.pdbx_strand_id
1 'polypeptide(L)'
;MTRATKTGILAVVCLVIFIFLGMNASADCEKTVVYSGLCGPDGSLDVYDVNGTLLRSSPAGNFSGCYQGIYSIEIGSGGAGCVVEPLDILDFRINNANVANPQWDGIDYTVNLNIGSWQPPPPPPPPPDDGGGGGVIGRRGGGGGGRGRRGRATTVFIPEITRNITELCSNGIRDFGEEGIDCGGYCPDSCETCFDGIQNQGEEGIDCGGPCPECVKPVIEVPKVKKKPSVLWLWILILIVLGGLVGVLIYELKQHKEIFGMFKKKPTVLGPPKPGKPRKPVSFTVASPVAKPIKGAPVSKEQINKLISDAYVNLEKNNIPKVHELIDQISEMYKRLDPAKKPEIYKRYMDLYNKVKTRV
;
A
#
# COMPACT_ATOMS: atom_id res chain seq x y z
N MET A 1 60.36 9.09 4.60
CA MET A 1 58.94 8.83 4.90
C MET A 1 58.09 9.40 3.76
N THR A 2 58.23 8.87 2.54
CA THR A 2 57.52 7.74 1.90
C THR A 2 56.06 8.05 1.57
N ARG A 3 55.82 8.34 0.28
CA ARG A 3 54.54 8.54 -0.43
C ARG A 3 53.36 7.64 0.01
N ALA A 4 53.61 6.52 0.68
CA ALA A 4 52.61 5.56 1.13
C ALA A 4 51.68 6.08 2.24
N THR A 5 52.09 7.03 3.08
CA THR A 5 51.24 7.54 4.18
C THR A 5 50.19 8.55 3.69
N LYS A 6 50.53 9.37 2.69
CA LYS A 6 49.60 10.36 2.11
C LYS A 6 48.44 9.72 1.35
N THR A 7 48.67 8.57 0.71
CA THR A 7 47.62 7.80 0.01
C THR A 7 46.64 7.13 0.97
N GLY A 8 47.08 6.71 2.15
CA GLY A 8 46.21 6.10 3.16
C GLY A 8 45.22 7.10 3.76
N ILE A 9 45.70 8.31 4.09
CA ILE A 9 44.85 9.35 4.70
C ILE A 9 43.78 9.84 3.71
N LEU A 10 44.13 10.00 2.43
CA LEU A 10 43.17 10.43 1.41
C LEU A 10 42.09 9.36 1.16
N ALA A 11 42.45 8.07 1.21
CA ALA A 11 41.49 6.97 1.07
C ALA A 11 40.49 6.92 2.24
N VAL A 12 40.95 7.15 3.48
CA VAL A 12 40.07 7.17 4.66
C VAL A 12 39.12 8.37 4.62
N VAL A 13 39.60 9.55 4.24
CA VAL A 13 38.76 10.75 4.11
C VAL A 13 37.72 10.58 3.01
N CYS A 14 38.08 10.03 1.84
CA CYS A 14 37.11 9.74 0.79
C CYS A 14 36.06 8.72 1.22
N LEU A 15 36.43 7.69 2.00
CA LEU A 15 35.51 6.66 2.47
C LEU A 15 34.52 7.21 3.50
N VAL A 16 34.96 8.08 4.42
CA VAL A 16 34.08 8.76 5.39
C VAL A 16 33.12 9.72 4.67
N ILE A 17 33.59 10.48 3.67
CA ILE A 17 32.72 11.36 2.87
C ILE A 17 31.70 10.53 2.07
N PHE A 18 32.08 9.39 1.52
CA PHE A 18 31.15 8.49 0.81
C PHE A 18 30.09 7.90 1.73
N ILE A 19 30.44 7.54 2.97
CA ILE A 19 29.47 7.07 3.98
C ILE A 19 28.51 8.20 4.36
N PHE A 20 29.01 9.41 4.62
CA PHE A 20 28.16 10.56 4.97
C PHE A 20 27.25 11.02 3.84
N LEU A 21 27.72 10.98 2.58
CA LEU A 21 26.89 11.28 1.42
C LEU A 21 25.94 10.14 1.05
N GLY A 22 26.30 8.88 1.37
CA GLY A 22 25.48 7.70 1.13
C GLY A 22 24.30 7.54 2.08
N MET A 23 24.31 8.19 3.25
CA MET A 23 23.19 8.14 4.21
C MET A 23 22.03 9.09 3.88
N ASN A 24 22.13 9.89 2.80
CA ASN A 24 21.04 10.76 2.33
C ASN A 24 20.20 10.15 1.20
N ALA A 25 20.34 8.85 0.92
CA ALA A 25 19.56 8.17 -0.10
C ALA A 25 18.11 7.97 0.40
N SER A 26 17.21 8.70 -0.28
CA SER A 26 15.75 8.59 -0.36
C SER A 26 15.04 7.80 0.75
N ALA A 27 14.29 8.52 1.57
CA ALA A 27 13.04 7.96 2.09
C ALA A 27 12.07 7.84 0.90
N ASP A 28 12.24 6.79 0.10
CA ASP A 28 11.24 6.40 -0.90
C ASP A 28 10.00 5.93 -0.13
N CYS A 29 9.02 6.81 0.00
CA CYS A 29 7.69 6.45 0.48
C CYS A 29 6.89 5.85 -0.66
N GLU A 30 7.29 4.66 -1.09
CA GLU A 30 6.44 3.80 -1.90
C GLU A 30 5.52 3.06 -0.92
N LYS A 31 4.40 3.68 -0.58
CA LYS A 31 3.31 2.99 0.13
C LYS A 31 2.07 3.09 -0.74
N THR A 32 1.44 1.95 -1.00
CA THR A 32 0.26 1.87 -1.85
C THR A 32 -0.89 1.50 -0.95
N VAL A 33 -1.77 2.46 -0.68
CA VAL A 33 -3.05 2.16 -0.04
C VAL A 33 -3.94 1.51 -1.10
N VAL A 34 -4.60 0.41 -0.77
CA VAL A 34 -5.56 -0.23 -1.68
C VAL A 34 -6.89 -0.24 -0.97
N TYR A 35 -7.75 0.72 -1.28
CA TYR A 35 -9.11 0.71 -0.73
C TYR A 35 -9.94 -0.43 -1.35
N SER A 36 -10.93 -0.94 -0.60
CA SER A 36 -11.97 -1.79 -1.17
C SER A 36 -13.35 -1.45 -0.58
N GLY A 37 -14.26 -0.97 -1.44
CA GLY A 37 -15.67 -0.79 -1.10
C GLY A 37 -16.52 -0.63 -2.36
N LEU A 38 -17.82 -0.93 -2.24
CA LEU A 38 -18.77 -0.95 -3.35
C LEU A 38 -18.89 0.43 -4.00
N CYS A 39 -18.43 0.57 -5.24
CA CYS A 39 -18.60 1.81 -6.02
C CYS A 39 -19.93 1.84 -6.77
N GLY A 40 -20.66 2.95 -6.63
CA GLY A 40 -21.76 3.31 -7.53
C GLY A 40 -21.25 3.89 -8.85
N PRO A 41 -22.11 4.03 -9.88
CA PRO A 41 -21.70 4.40 -11.24
C PRO A 41 -20.98 5.76 -11.36
N ASP A 42 -21.20 6.70 -10.42
CA ASP A 42 -20.84 8.11 -10.63
C ASP A 42 -20.00 8.74 -9.50
N GLY A 43 -19.51 7.96 -8.53
CA GLY A 43 -18.82 8.53 -7.36
C GLY A 43 -17.32 8.78 -7.57
N SER A 44 -16.83 9.99 -7.33
CA SER A 44 -15.38 10.26 -7.19
C SER A 44 -14.92 9.97 -5.76
N LEU A 45 -13.83 9.22 -5.61
CA LEU A 45 -13.19 8.97 -4.32
C LEU A 45 -12.09 10.01 -4.07
N ASP A 46 -12.24 10.75 -2.99
CA ASP A 46 -11.32 11.77 -2.53
C ASP A 46 -10.80 11.41 -1.14
N VAL A 47 -9.53 11.69 -0.88
CA VAL A 47 -8.87 11.42 0.40
C VAL A 47 -8.31 12.73 0.94
N TYR A 48 -8.67 13.04 2.18
CA TYR A 48 -8.25 14.24 2.88
C TYR A 48 -7.43 13.88 4.12
N ASP A 49 -6.58 14.79 4.56
CA ASP A 49 -5.96 14.72 5.88
C ASP A 49 -6.95 15.17 6.98
N VAL A 50 -6.52 15.06 8.24
CA VAL A 50 -7.28 15.54 9.41
C VAL A 50 -7.61 17.03 9.39
N ASN A 51 -6.88 17.82 8.61
CA ASN A 51 -7.08 19.26 8.48
C ASN A 51 -8.01 19.62 7.31
N GLY A 52 -8.54 18.62 6.57
CA GLY A 52 -9.36 18.83 5.39
C GLY A 52 -8.55 19.22 4.14
N THR A 53 -7.23 19.04 4.14
CA THR A 53 -6.37 19.18 2.97
C THR A 53 -6.57 17.98 2.04
N LEU A 54 -6.90 18.24 0.78
CA LEU A 54 -7.03 17.17 -0.21
C LEU A 54 -5.65 16.54 -0.47
N LEU A 55 -5.49 15.28 -0.08
CA LEU A 55 -4.30 14.48 -0.34
C LEU A 55 -4.33 13.89 -1.74
N ARG A 56 -5.49 13.36 -2.15
CA ARG A 56 -5.65 12.70 -3.44
C ARG A 56 -7.11 12.68 -3.90
N SER A 57 -7.34 12.72 -5.21
CA SER A 57 -8.66 12.66 -5.83
C SER A 57 -8.64 11.75 -7.05
N SER A 58 -9.60 10.84 -7.18
CA SER A 58 -9.75 9.97 -8.34
C SER A 58 -10.21 10.76 -9.58
N PRO A 59 -9.58 10.59 -10.76
CA PRO A 59 -8.53 9.62 -11.09
C PRO A 59 -7.12 10.15 -10.78
N ALA A 60 -6.45 9.51 -9.85
CA ALA A 60 -5.12 9.84 -9.35
C ALA A 60 -4.12 8.69 -9.56
N GLY A 61 -3.58 8.56 -10.78
CA GLY A 61 -2.59 7.53 -11.13
C GLY A 61 -3.16 6.35 -11.92
N ASN A 62 -2.29 5.40 -12.27
CA ASN A 62 -2.66 4.27 -13.15
C ASN A 62 -3.58 3.22 -12.48
N PHE A 63 -3.65 3.21 -11.14
CA PHE A 63 -4.37 2.19 -10.35
C PHE A 63 -5.50 2.78 -9.48
N SER A 64 -5.79 4.07 -9.63
CA SER A 64 -6.88 4.72 -8.90
C SER A 64 -8.16 4.74 -9.74
N GLY A 65 -9.26 4.23 -9.21
CA GLY A 65 -10.56 4.20 -9.89
C GLY A 65 -11.49 3.13 -9.35
N CYS A 66 -12.72 3.08 -9.87
CA CYS A 66 -13.69 2.03 -9.61
C CYS A 66 -13.46 0.87 -10.60
N TYR A 67 -13.02 -0.28 -10.10
CA TYR A 67 -12.80 -1.49 -10.89
C TYR A 67 -13.62 -2.63 -10.32
N GLN A 68 -14.50 -3.22 -11.16
CA GLN A 68 -15.37 -4.34 -10.75
C GLN A 68 -16.21 -4.07 -9.49
N GLY A 69 -16.69 -2.83 -9.33
CA GLY A 69 -17.46 -2.46 -8.13
C GLY A 69 -16.58 -2.15 -6.92
N ILE A 70 -15.27 -2.02 -7.07
CA ILE A 70 -14.34 -1.72 -5.97
C ILE A 70 -13.56 -0.45 -6.28
N TYR A 71 -13.64 0.56 -5.40
CA TYR A 71 -12.75 1.71 -5.48
C TYR A 71 -11.32 1.35 -5.03
N SER A 72 -10.32 1.69 -5.83
CA SER A 72 -8.90 1.64 -5.49
C SER A 72 -8.33 3.07 -5.57
N ILE A 73 -7.42 3.45 -4.66
CA ILE A 73 -6.71 4.74 -4.74
C ILE A 73 -5.33 4.64 -4.12
N GLU A 74 -4.30 5.00 -4.89
CA GLU A 74 -2.92 4.95 -4.44
C GLU A 74 -2.49 6.30 -3.82
N ILE A 75 -2.01 6.25 -2.57
CA ILE A 75 -1.54 7.42 -1.82
C ILE A 75 -0.04 7.25 -1.57
N GLY A 76 0.81 7.88 -2.38
CA GLY A 76 2.28 7.87 -2.16
C GLY A 76 3.13 7.73 -3.42
N SER A 77 2.55 7.33 -4.55
CA SER A 77 3.29 7.22 -5.81
C SER A 77 3.50 8.60 -6.43
N GLY A 78 4.68 9.20 -6.17
CA GLY A 78 5.14 10.39 -6.89
C GLY A 78 5.96 11.38 -6.08
N GLY A 79 7.20 11.05 -5.75
CA GLY A 79 8.36 11.97 -5.78
C GLY A 79 8.38 13.26 -4.93
N ALA A 80 7.36 13.61 -4.16
CA ALA A 80 7.31 14.86 -3.40
C ALA A 80 6.76 14.63 -1.99
N GLY A 81 7.56 13.97 -1.13
CA GLY A 81 7.30 13.86 0.31
C GLY A 81 6.13 12.95 0.68
N CYS A 82 6.34 12.09 1.67
CA CYS A 82 5.24 11.36 2.29
C CYS A 82 4.42 12.38 3.09
N VAL A 83 3.22 12.71 2.61
CA VAL A 83 2.33 13.65 3.30
C VAL A 83 1.64 12.99 4.50
N VAL A 84 1.68 11.65 4.59
CA VAL A 84 0.98 10.88 5.61
C VAL A 84 1.97 10.13 6.48
N GLU A 85 1.93 10.38 7.79
CA GLU A 85 2.68 9.66 8.82
C GLU A 85 1.83 8.54 9.44
N PRO A 86 2.45 7.44 9.92
CA PRO A 86 1.75 6.46 10.74
C PRO A 86 1.04 7.15 11.92
N LEU A 87 -0.20 6.77 12.16
CA LEU A 87 -1.17 7.28 13.13
C LEU A 87 -2.02 8.47 12.68
N ASP A 88 -1.81 8.99 11.47
CA ASP A 88 -2.69 10.02 10.89
C ASP A 88 -4.07 9.45 10.58
N ILE A 89 -5.13 10.23 10.83
CA ILE A 89 -6.49 9.86 10.45
C ILE A 89 -6.73 10.37 9.02
N LEU A 90 -7.12 9.46 8.13
CA LEU A 90 -7.43 9.79 6.74
C LEU A 90 -8.93 9.92 6.59
N ASP A 91 -9.41 10.99 5.94
CA ASP A 91 -10.83 11.22 5.70
C ASP A 91 -11.18 10.87 4.25
N PHE A 92 -11.90 9.76 4.08
CA PHE A 92 -12.32 9.26 2.77
C PHE A 92 -13.70 9.79 2.44
N ARG A 93 -13.83 10.42 1.27
CA ARG A 93 -15.09 10.99 0.79
C ARG A 93 -15.46 10.43 -0.58
N ILE A 94 -16.73 10.08 -0.74
CA ILE A 94 -17.34 9.79 -2.04
C ILE A 94 -18.34 10.90 -2.33
N ASN A 95 -18.21 11.60 -3.45
CA ASN A 95 -19.07 12.74 -3.78
C ASN A 95 -19.15 13.78 -2.66
N ASN A 96 -18.02 14.05 -2.01
CA ASN A 96 -17.88 14.95 -0.86
C ASN A 96 -18.63 14.52 0.42
N ALA A 97 -19.25 13.34 0.45
CA ALA A 97 -19.78 12.73 1.66
C ALA A 97 -18.71 11.87 2.33
N ASN A 98 -18.49 12.08 3.63
CA ASN A 98 -17.57 11.27 4.41
C ASN A 98 -18.10 9.82 4.50
N VAL A 99 -17.22 8.88 4.19
CA VAL A 99 -17.50 7.45 4.15
C VAL A 99 -16.70 6.70 5.20
N ALA A 100 -15.51 7.19 5.53
CA ALA A 100 -14.69 6.62 6.60
C ALA A 100 -13.54 7.51 7.07
N ASN A 101 -13.12 7.27 8.32
CA ASN A 101 -11.99 7.94 8.95
C ASN A 101 -11.03 6.94 9.62
N PRO A 102 -10.42 5.99 8.89
CA PRO A 102 -9.48 5.06 9.49
C PRO A 102 -8.20 5.77 9.94
N GLN A 103 -7.64 5.29 11.04
CA GLN A 103 -6.29 5.65 11.45
C GLN A 103 -5.27 4.86 10.63
N TRP A 104 -4.33 5.55 9.99
CA TRP A 104 -3.23 4.96 9.25
C TRP A 104 -2.23 4.33 10.22
N ASP A 105 -1.73 3.13 9.96
CA ASP A 105 -0.75 2.48 10.85
C ASP A 105 0.66 2.38 10.23
N GLY A 106 0.80 2.77 8.95
CA GLY A 106 2.06 2.80 8.24
C GLY A 106 2.43 1.54 7.45
N ILE A 107 1.57 0.54 7.27
CA ILE A 107 1.78 -0.58 6.34
C ILE A 107 0.75 -0.56 5.20
N ASP A 108 0.93 -1.36 4.14
CA ASP A 108 -0.05 -1.44 3.04
C ASP A 108 -1.40 -1.93 3.57
N TYR A 109 -2.43 -1.06 3.55
CA TYR A 109 -3.77 -1.39 4.02
C TYR A 109 -4.72 -1.69 2.87
N THR A 110 -5.51 -2.75 3.09
CA THR A 110 -6.86 -2.84 2.56
C THR A 110 -7.84 -2.36 3.62
N VAL A 111 -8.29 -1.10 3.51
CA VAL A 111 -9.38 -0.60 4.35
C VAL A 111 -10.67 -1.13 3.74
N ASN A 112 -11.30 -2.10 4.42
CA ASN A 112 -12.61 -2.60 4.02
C ASN A 112 -13.70 -1.72 4.65
N LEU A 113 -14.31 -0.88 3.83
CA LEU A 113 -15.48 -0.12 4.26
C LEU A 113 -16.70 -0.97 3.97
N ASN A 114 -17.03 -1.85 4.92
CA ASN A 114 -18.38 -2.38 5.06
C ASN A 114 -19.30 -1.22 5.50
N ILE A 115 -19.49 -0.25 4.60
CA ILE A 115 -20.65 0.62 4.65
C ILE A 115 -21.82 -0.32 4.43
N GLY A 116 -22.79 -0.27 5.33
CA GLY A 116 -24.00 -1.09 5.31
C GLY A 116 -24.53 -1.24 3.89
N SER A 117 -24.92 -2.46 3.54
CA SER A 117 -25.42 -2.90 2.24
C SER A 117 -26.03 -1.75 1.43
N TRP A 118 -25.31 -1.27 0.42
CA TRP A 118 -25.89 -0.37 -0.57
C TRP A 118 -27.10 -1.08 -1.20
N GLN A 119 -28.30 -0.65 -0.86
CA GLN A 119 -29.51 -1.09 -1.55
C GLN A 119 -29.67 -0.23 -2.80
N PRO A 120 -29.79 -0.83 -3.99
CA PRO A 120 -30.05 -0.06 -5.19
C PRO A 120 -31.32 0.77 -5.02
N PRO A 121 -31.40 1.98 -5.60
CA PRO A 121 -32.60 2.80 -5.51
C PRO A 121 -33.80 1.99 -6.04
N PRO A 122 -34.97 2.08 -5.37
CA PRO A 122 -36.15 1.34 -5.80
C PRO A 122 -36.48 1.68 -7.26
N PRO A 123 -36.92 0.70 -8.06
CA PRO A 123 -37.27 0.96 -9.45
C PRO A 123 -38.31 2.08 -9.54
N PRO A 124 -38.25 2.94 -10.56
CA PRO A 124 -39.22 4.01 -10.71
C PRO A 124 -40.64 3.42 -10.74
N PRO A 125 -41.62 4.11 -10.11
CA PRO A 125 -42.99 3.62 -10.10
C PRO A 125 -43.48 3.40 -11.53
N PRO A 126 -44.28 2.33 -11.77
CA PRO A 126 -44.83 2.09 -13.09
C PRO A 126 -45.63 3.32 -13.54
N PRO A 127 -45.59 3.65 -14.85
CA PRO A 127 -46.34 4.79 -15.37
C PRO A 127 -47.83 4.63 -15.01
N PRO A 128 -48.53 5.73 -14.70
CA PRO A 128 -49.95 5.68 -14.40
C PRO A 128 -50.68 5.03 -15.57
N ASP A 129 -51.52 4.05 -15.24
CA ASP A 129 -52.36 3.34 -16.19
C ASP A 129 -53.34 4.36 -16.76
N ASP A 130 -53.02 4.89 -17.95
CA ASP A 130 -53.88 5.77 -18.71
C ASP A 130 -55.09 4.94 -19.15
N GLY A 131 -56.12 4.95 -18.28
CA GLY A 131 -57.41 4.32 -18.50
C GLY A 131 -58.05 4.84 -19.78
N GLY A 132 -57.70 4.19 -20.88
CA GLY A 132 -58.28 4.39 -22.20
C GLY A 132 -59.75 4.03 -22.16
N GLY A 133 -60.60 5.06 -22.13
CA GLY A 133 -62.03 4.96 -22.33
C GLY A 133 -62.35 4.37 -23.71
N GLY A 134 -62.62 3.07 -23.75
CA GLY A 134 -63.25 2.38 -24.87
C GLY A 134 -64.74 2.21 -24.62
N GLY A 135 -65.54 3.20 -24.97
CA GLY A 135 -67.00 3.11 -24.95
C GLY A 135 -67.55 2.49 -26.23
N VAL A 136 -68.18 1.31 -26.14
CA VAL A 136 -69.23 0.79 -27.04
C VAL A 136 -69.74 -0.52 -26.38
N ILE A 137 -71.00 -0.97 -26.33
CA ILE A 137 -72.25 -0.68 -27.05
C ILE A 137 -73.38 -1.12 -26.11
N GLY A 138 -74.46 -0.35 -26.01
CA GLY A 138 -75.64 -0.72 -25.24
C GLY A 138 -76.37 -1.95 -25.80
N ARG A 139 -76.82 -2.84 -24.92
CA ARG A 139 -78.00 -3.68 -25.16
C ARG A 139 -78.92 -3.71 -23.95
N ARG A 140 -80.18 -3.53 -24.31
CA ARG A 140 -81.39 -3.34 -23.52
C ARG A 140 -81.97 -4.70 -23.11
N GLY A 141 -82.55 -4.78 -21.92
CA GLY A 141 -83.35 -5.92 -21.42
C GLY A 141 -82.84 -6.38 -20.06
N GLY A 142 -83.65 -6.57 -19.02
CA GLY A 142 -85.09 -6.50 -18.82
C GLY A 142 -85.31 -6.77 -17.33
N GLY A 143 -86.35 -6.19 -16.74
CA GLY A 143 -86.63 -6.28 -15.30
C GLY A 143 -86.94 -7.70 -14.83
N GLY A 144 -86.51 -7.99 -13.61
CA GLY A 144 -86.87 -9.19 -12.85
C GLY A 144 -86.49 -9.00 -11.39
N GLY A 145 -87.48 -8.70 -10.55
CA GLY A 145 -87.31 -8.54 -9.11
C GLY A 145 -86.95 -9.86 -8.43
N GLY A 146 -86.01 -9.78 -7.48
CA GLY A 146 -85.62 -10.89 -6.62
C GLY A 146 -85.10 -10.36 -5.29
N ARG A 147 -85.88 -10.60 -4.23
CA ARG A 147 -85.60 -10.21 -2.85
C ARG A 147 -84.35 -10.92 -2.34
N GLY A 148 -83.55 -10.17 -1.57
CA GLY A 148 -82.83 -10.69 -0.41
C GLY A 148 -81.57 -11.52 -0.69
N ARG A 149 -80.42 -10.89 -0.50
CA ARG A 149 -79.34 -11.40 0.37
C ARG A 149 -78.35 -10.25 0.57
N ARG A 150 -78.11 -9.91 1.84
CA ARG A 150 -76.98 -9.06 2.23
C ARG A 150 -75.74 -9.69 1.61
N GLY A 151 -75.05 -8.95 0.74
CA GLY A 151 -73.72 -9.30 0.30
C GLY A 151 -72.81 -9.29 1.53
N ARG A 152 -72.73 -10.44 2.20
CA ARG A 152 -71.57 -10.80 3.00
C ARG A 152 -70.40 -10.65 2.03
N ALA A 153 -69.50 -9.72 2.32
CA ALA A 153 -68.21 -9.68 1.66
C ALA A 153 -67.70 -11.11 1.63
N THR A 154 -67.63 -11.70 0.45
CA THR A 154 -66.88 -12.92 0.23
C THR A 154 -65.43 -12.48 0.32
N THR A 155 -64.97 -12.26 1.55
CA THR A 155 -63.57 -12.53 1.86
C THR A 155 -63.34 -13.94 1.36
N VAL A 156 -62.51 -14.05 0.33
CA VAL A 156 -61.93 -15.31 -0.06
C VAL A 156 -61.12 -15.76 1.15
N PHE A 157 -61.76 -16.47 2.07
CA PHE A 157 -61.08 -17.28 3.07
C PHE A 157 -60.41 -18.38 2.24
N ILE A 158 -59.13 -18.19 1.94
CA ILE A 158 -58.23 -19.27 1.57
C ILE A 158 -57.90 -19.96 2.90
N PRO A 159 -58.53 -21.09 3.27
CA PRO A 159 -58.34 -21.69 4.58
C PRO A 159 -57.20 -22.71 4.47
N GLU A 160 -56.01 -22.26 4.02
CA GLU A 160 -54.82 -23.13 4.00
C GLU A 160 -53.46 -22.41 3.95
N ILE A 161 -53.43 -21.08 4.19
CA ILE A 161 -52.18 -20.34 4.44
C ILE A 161 -52.33 -19.49 5.72
N THR A 162 -52.96 -20.03 6.74
CA THR A 162 -52.72 -19.60 8.12
C THR A 162 -51.70 -20.55 8.74
N ARG A 163 -50.53 -20.69 8.07
CA ARG A 163 -49.34 -21.12 8.81
C ARG A 163 -49.03 -19.97 9.74
N ASN A 164 -49.50 -20.17 10.96
CA ASN A 164 -49.13 -19.51 12.20
C ASN A 164 -48.19 -18.31 11.98
N ILE A 165 -48.74 -17.14 11.62
CA ILE A 165 -47.93 -15.91 11.47
C ILE A 165 -47.17 -15.64 12.77
N THR A 166 -47.72 -16.08 13.91
CA THR A 166 -47.10 -16.07 15.23
C THR A 166 -45.85 -16.96 15.35
N GLU A 167 -45.73 -18.04 14.57
CA GLU A 167 -44.50 -18.85 14.50
C GLU A 167 -43.44 -18.23 13.58
N LEU A 168 -43.82 -17.33 12.67
CA LEU A 168 -42.86 -16.59 11.86
C LEU A 168 -42.23 -15.49 12.73
N CYS A 169 -43.04 -14.76 13.48
CA CYS A 169 -42.61 -13.65 14.35
C CYS A 169 -41.92 -14.06 15.66
N SER A 170 -41.37 -15.27 15.77
CA SER A 170 -40.72 -15.77 17.01
C SER A 170 -39.78 -16.96 16.77
N ASN A 171 -39.35 -17.20 15.52
CA ASN A 171 -38.52 -18.35 15.17
C ASN A 171 -37.02 -18.03 15.01
N GLY A 172 -36.62 -16.77 15.21
CA GLY A 172 -35.23 -16.32 15.17
C GLY A 172 -34.65 -16.22 13.77
N ILE A 173 -35.47 -16.26 12.72
CA ILE A 173 -35.07 -16.05 11.33
C ILE A 173 -35.92 -14.94 10.70
N ARG A 174 -35.37 -14.27 9.68
CA ARG A 174 -36.13 -13.25 8.93
C ARG A 174 -36.92 -13.92 7.81
N ASP A 175 -38.24 -13.98 7.96
CA ASP A 175 -39.16 -14.59 6.99
C ASP A 175 -39.80 -13.57 6.01
N PHE A 176 -40.59 -14.08 5.06
CA PHE A 176 -41.24 -13.24 4.05
C PHE A 176 -42.32 -12.34 4.67
N GLY A 177 -42.11 -11.03 4.58
CA GLY A 177 -43.02 -10.02 5.12
C GLY A 177 -42.63 -9.47 6.49
N GLU A 178 -41.41 -9.76 6.96
CA GLU A 178 -40.80 -9.16 8.13
C GLU A 178 -39.79 -8.06 7.73
N GLU A 179 -39.75 -6.99 8.53
CA GLU A 179 -38.80 -5.88 8.32
C GLU A 179 -37.45 -6.16 9.00
N GLY A 180 -37.46 -6.97 10.07
CA GLY A 180 -36.29 -7.48 10.80
C GLY A 180 -36.47 -8.96 11.18
N ILE A 181 -35.62 -9.52 12.06
CA ILE A 181 -35.79 -10.90 12.55
C ILE A 181 -36.96 -10.90 13.54
N ASP A 182 -38.00 -11.70 13.28
CA ASP A 182 -39.19 -11.83 14.14
C ASP A 182 -40.00 -10.54 14.38
N CYS A 183 -39.81 -9.49 13.55
CA CYS A 183 -40.44 -8.18 13.77
C CYS A 183 -40.83 -7.43 12.48
N GLY A 184 -41.77 -6.50 12.61
CA GLY A 184 -42.23 -5.62 11.53
C GLY A 184 -43.11 -6.30 10.48
N GLY A 185 -43.65 -5.50 9.55
CA GLY A 185 -44.56 -5.97 8.50
C GLY A 185 -45.85 -6.60 9.03
N TYR A 186 -45.98 -7.94 8.95
CA TYR A 186 -47.15 -8.66 9.49
C TYR A 186 -47.02 -9.05 10.97
N CYS A 187 -45.85 -8.85 11.57
CA CYS A 187 -45.61 -9.14 12.98
C CYS A 187 -46.22 -8.07 13.90
N PRO A 188 -46.76 -8.47 15.06
CA PRO A 188 -47.36 -7.53 16.01
C PRO A 188 -46.32 -6.60 16.65
N ASP A 189 -45.06 -7.05 16.73
CA ASP A 189 -43.95 -6.31 17.31
C ASP A 189 -43.26 -5.46 16.23
N SER A 190 -43.10 -4.16 16.50
CA SER A 190 -42.33 -3.26 15.65
C SER A 190 -40.83 -3.56 15.79
N CYS A 191 -40.09 -3.53 14.69
CA CYS A 191 -38.65 -3.67 14.77
C CYS A 191 -38.01 -2.51 15.50
N GLU A 192 -37.13 -2.84 16.43
CA GLU A 192 -36.21 -1.88 17.01
C GLU A 192 -35.23 -1.41 15.94
N THR A 193 -34.95 -0.12 15.95
CA THR A 193 -34.15 0.52 14.91
C THR A 193 -32.69 0.55 15.31
N CYS A 194 -32.12 -0.61 15.64
CA CYS A 194 -30.73 -0.73 16.09
C CYS A 194 -29.67 -0.48 15.00
N PHE A 195 -30.04 0.12 13.86
CA PHE A 195 -29.18 0.36 12.70
C PHE A 195 -29.65 1.57 11.86
N ASP A 196 -30.48 2.45 12.43
CA ASP A 196 -31.03 3.60 11.71
C ASP A 196 -30.17 4.88 11.82
N GLY A 197 -29.08 4.82 12.57
CA GLY A 197 -28.16 5.92 12.81
C GLY A 197 -28.67 6.92 13.84
N ILE A 198 -29.71 6.58 14.61
CA ILE A 198 -30.36 7.47 15.56
C ILE A 198 -30.48 6.79 16.92
N GLN A 199 -29.93 7.40 17.97
CA GLN A 199 -30.07 6.89 19.33
C GLN A 199 -31.53 6.98 19.81
N ASN A 200 -32.27 5.87 19.77
CA ASN A 200 -33.67 5.83 20.17
C ASN A 200 -34.00 4.55 20.98
N GLN A 201 -35.27 4.33 21.34
CA GLN A 201 -35.77 3.08 21.94
C GLN A 201 -35.03 2.52 23.18
N GLY A 202 -34.30 3.37 23.91
CA GLY A 202 -33.56 2.97 25.11
C GLY A 202 -32.11 2.55 24.86
N GLU A 203 -31.56 2.83 23.67
CA GLU A 203 -30.17 2.63 23.32
C GLU A 203 -29.18 3.42 24.20
N GLU A 204 -28.02 2.80 24.50
CA GLU A 204 -26.93 3.44 25.26
C GLU A 204 -26.02 4.31 24.37
N GLY A 205 -25.94 4.00 23.08
CA GLY A 205 -25.25 4.76 22.03
C GLY A 205 -26.00 4.64 20.70
N ILE A 206 -25.60 5.37 19.66
CA ILE A 206 -26.25 5.29 18.35
C ILE A 206 -26.19 3.84 17.85
N ASP A 207 -27.34 3.22 17.62
CA ASP A 207 -27.47 1.85 17.11
C ASP A 207 -26.85 0.79 18.07
N CYS A 208 -26.70 1.09 19.37
CA CYS A 208 -26.12 0.13 20.33
C CYS A 208 -26.58 0.31 21.79
N GLY A 209 -26.56 -0.79 22.54
CA GLY A 209 -26.93 -0.87 23.95
C GLY A 209 -28.45 -0.84 24.19
N GLY A 210 -28.87 -1.04 25.44
CA GLY A 210 -30.28 -1.16 25.77
C GLY A 210 -30.89 -2.44 25.16
N PRO A 211 -31.92 -2.34 24.31
CA PRO A 211 -32.47 -3.51 23.63
C PRO A 211 -31.66 -3.91 22.37
N CYS A 212 -30.73 -3.06 21.93
CA CYS A 212 -29.79 -3.30 20.83
C CYS A 212 -28.48 -3.98 21.30
N PRO A 213 -27.65 -4.52 20.38
CA PRO A 213 -26.37 -5.14 20.73
C PRO A 213 -25.47 -4.22 21.57
N GLU A 214 -24.74 -4.77 22.53
CA GLU A 214 -23.88 -3.98 23.43
C GLU A 214 -22.92 -3.05 22.67
N CYS A 215 -22.81 -1.81 23.14
CA CYS A 215 -21.87 -0.86 22.54
C CYS A 215 -20.43 -1.35 22.71
N VAL A 216 -19.71 -1.47 21.58
CA VAL A 216 -18.28 -1.77 21.57
C VAL A 216 -17.53 -0.58 22.15
N LYS A 217 -17.22 -0.63 23.44
CA LYS A 217 -16.30 0.33 24.06
C LYS A 217 -14.93 0.08 23.44
N PRO A 218 -14.33 1.04 22.70
CA PRO A 218 -12.99 0.85 22.20
C PRO A 218 -12.08 0.65 23.41
N VAL A 219 -11.54 -0.56 23.55
CA VAL A 219 -10.46 -0.80 24.50
C VAL A 219 -9.27 -0.03 23.93
N ILE A 220 -9.07 1.19 24.42
CA ILE A 220 -7.87 1.95 24.11
C ILE A 220 -6.74 1.29 24.92
N GLU A 221 -6.26 0.14 24.45
CA GLU A 221 -4.95 -0.35 24.83
C GLU A 221 -3.95 0.62 24.23
N VAL A 222 -3.62 1.69 24.96
CA VAL A 222 -2.65 2.68 24.51
C VAL A 222 -1.34 1.93 24.23
N PRO A 223 -0.92 1.78 22.95
CA PRO A 223 0.30 1.06 22.65
C PRO A 223 1.45 1.87 23.27
N LYS A 224 2.27 1.21 24.10
CA LYS A 224 3.44 1.83 24.72
C LYS A 224 4.31 2.43 23.63
N VAL A 225 4.25 3.76 23.48
CA VAL A 225 5.04 4.53 22.52
C VAL A 225 6.52 4.23 22.79
N LYS A 226 7.15 3.45 21.91
CA LYS A 226 8.58 3.20 21.97
C LYS A 226 9.29 4.51 21.60
N LYS A 227 9.76 5.24 22.62
CA LYS A 227 10.57 6.45 22.43
C LYS A 227 11.75 6.11 21.53
N LYS A 228 11.87 6.80 20.38
CA LYS A 228 12.99 6.66 19.46
C LYS A 228 14.30 6.93 20.23
N PRO A 229 15.35 6.11 20.06
CA PRO A 229 16.60 6.30 20.78
C PRO A 229 17.20 7.67 20.44
N SER A 230 17.64 8.39 21.46
CA SER A 230 18.18 9.74 21.31
C SER A 230 19.41 9.72 20.41
N VAL A 231 19.35 10.48 19.32
CA VAL A 231 20.43 10.62 18.32
C VAL A 231 21.65 11.38 18.88
N LEU A 232 21.58 11.88 20.13
CA LEU A 232 22.63 12.62 20.81
C LEU A 232 23.97 11.87 20.87
N TRP A 233 23.94 10.54 21.03
CA TRP A 233 25.16 9.74 21.10
C TRP A 233 25.93 9.69 19.76
N LEU A 234 25.22 9.76 18.63
CA LEU A 234 25.85 9.86 17.30
C LEU A 234 26.63 11.17 17.15
N TRP A 235 26.08 12.29 17.63
CA TRP A 235 26.78 13.58 17.62
C TRP A 235 28.03 13.57 18.51
N ILE A 236 27.97 12.92 19.67
CA ILE A 236 29.14 12.75 20.55
C ILE A 236 30.24 11.94 19.86
N LEU A 237 29.90 10.83 19.20
CA LEU A 237 30.86 10.04 18.43
C LEU A 237 31.50 10.82 17.28
N ILE A 238 30.72 11.63 16.56
CA ILE A 238 31.22 12.49 15.48
C ILE A 238 32.23 13.50 16.02
N LEU A 239 31.96 14.14 17.15
CA LEU A 239 32.87 15.11 17.76
C LEU A 239 34.19 14.47 18.21
N ILE A 240 34.15 13.24 18.74
CA ILE A 240 35.36 12.50 19.14
C ILE A 240 36.23 12.19 17.90
N VAL A 241 35.62 11.72 16.82
CA VAL A 241 36.33 11.41 15.56
C VAL A 241 36.94 12.66 14.95
N LEU A 242 36.19 13.77 14.90
CA LEU A 242 36.69 15.06 14.40
C LEU A 242 37.84 15.58 15.25
N GLY A 243 37.74 15.51 16.58
CA GLY A 243 38.82 15.88 17.49
C GLY A 243 40.09 15.04 17.28
N GLY A 244 39.95 13.74 17.07
CA GLY A 244 41.05 12.83 16.74
C GLY A 244 41.75 13.20 15.43
N LEU A 245 40.98 13.48 14.37
CA LEU A 245 41.53 13.90 13.07
C LEU A 245 42.26 15.23 13.15
N VAL A 246 41.70 16.20 13.87
CA VAL A 246 42.37 17.50 14.12
C VAL A 246 43.66 17.30 14.92
N GLY A 247 43.66 16.42 15.93
CA GLY A 247 44.85 16.07 16.71
C GLY A 247 45.96 15.46 15.85
N VAL A 248 45.63 14.53 14.95
CA VAL A 248 46.59 13.94 14.01
C VAL A 248 47.15 14.99 13.06
N LEU A 249 46.32 15.89 12.53
CA LEU A 249 46.78 16.99 11.68
C LEU A 249 47.74 17.93 12.42
N ILE A 250 47.43 18.31 13.66
CA ILE A 250 48.32 19.15 14.49
C ILE A 250 49.64 18.43 14.78
N TYR A 251 49.61 17.12 15.04
CA TYR A 251 50.81 16.32 15.28
C TYR A 251 51.73 16.27 14.05
N GLU A 252 51.16 16.04 12.86
CA GLU A 252 51.89 16.05 11.59
C GLU A 252 52.48 17.44 11.28
N LEU A 253 51.76 18.52 11.57
CA LEU A 253 52.27 19.89 11.44
C LEU A 253 53.42 20.19 12.41
N LYS A 254 53.41 19.58 13.61
CA LYS A 254 54.49 19.71 14.60
C LYS A 254 55.76 18.97 14.16
N GLN A 255 55.63 17.76 13.61
CA GLN A 255 56.74 16.99 13.02
C GLN A 255 57.43 17.75 11.88
N HIS A 256 56.65 18.45 11.03
CA HIS A 256 57.20 19.20 9.91
C HIS A 256 57.99 20.46 10.29
N LYS A 257 57.75 21.08 11.46
CA LYS A 257 58.53 22.24 11.92
C LYS A 257 59.97 21.89 12.31
N GLU A 258 60.19 20.71 12.87
CA GLU A 258 61.53 20.24 13.28
C GLU A 258 62.41 19.86 12.06
N ILE A 259 61.81 19.29 11.00
CA ILE A 259 62.55 18.82 9.81
C ILE A 259 63.02 19.99 8.92
N PHE A 260 62.29 21.11 8.88
CA PHE A 260 62.65 22.26 8.04
C PHE A 260 63.86 23.06 8.56
N GLY A 261 64.35 22.77 9.76
CA GLY A 261 65.58 23.36 10.32
C GLY A 261 66.89 22.86 9.67
N MET A 262 66.87 21.74 8.95
CA MET A 262 68.10 21.10 8.43
C MET A 262 68.42 21.36 6.95
N PHE A 263 67.56 22.04 6.19
CA PHE A 263 67.77 22.31 4.75
C PHE A 263 68.39 23.69 4.44
N LYS A 264 69.36 24.13 5.27
CA LYS A 264 70.27 25.27 4.94
C LYS A 264 71.65 24.77 4.46
N LYS A 265 71.74 23.88 3.47
CA LYS A 265 73.01 23.58 2.79
C LYS A 265 72.88 23.69 1.28
N LYS A 266 73.81 24.46 0.68
CA LYS A 266 73.88 24.80 -0.75
C LYS A 266 73.96 23.55 -1.64
N PRO A 267 73.33 23.55 -2.82
CA PRO A 267 73.41 22.44 -3.75
C PRO A 267 74.80 22.35 -4.41
N THR A 268 75.40 21.17 -4.38
CA THR A 268 76.57 20.79 -5.16
C THR A 268 76.11 20.22 -6.51
N VAL A 269 76.65 20.77 -7.59
CA VAL A 269 76.36 20.40 -8.98
C VAL A 269 76.90 18.98 -9.26
N LEU A 270 76.02 18.07 -9.70
CA LEU A 270 76.38 16.73 -10.18
C LEU A 270 76.36 16.71 -11.71
N GLY A 271 77.46 16.29 -12.33
CA GLY A 271 77.62 16.19 -13.79
C GLY A 271 76.78 15.09 -14.46
N PRO A 272 76.76 15.05 -15.81
CA PRO A 272 75.81 14.29 -16.59
C PRO A 272 76.05 12.76 -16.57
N PRO A 273 74.99 11.94 -16.67
CA PRO A 273 75.08 10.48 -16.60
C PRO A 273 75.52 9.84 -17.92
N LYS A 274 76.36 8.81 -17.82
CA LYS A 274 76.77 7.94 -18.95
C LYS A 274 75.65 6.95 -19.34
N PRO A 275 75.56 6.55 -20.62
CA PRO A 275 74.53 5.62 -21.10
C PRO A 275 74.92 4.15 -20.80
N GLY A 276 74.01 3.42 -20.16
CA GLY A 276 74.18 2.01 -19.78
C GLY A 276 73.09 1.10 -20.35
N LYS A 277 73.53 0.23 -21.29
CA LYS A 277 73.06 -1.09 -21.77
C LYS A 277 71.56 -1.49 -21.78
N PRO A 278 71.10 -2.16 -22.85
CA PRO A 278 69.74 -2.67 -22.98
C PRO A 278 69.49 -3.91 -22.10
N ARG A 279 68.34 -3.94 -21.41
CA ARG A 279 67.86 -5.11 -20.66
C ARG A 279 66.94 -5.97 -21.53
N LYS A 280 67.09 -7.29 -21.38
CA LYS A 280 66.30 -8.34 -22.06
C LYS A 280 64.81 -8.29 -21.67
N PRO A 281 63.90 -8.73 -22.57
CA PRO A 281 62.48 -8.79 -22.27
C PRO A 281 62.18 -9.92 -21.28
N VAL A 282 61.41 -9.60 -20.24
CA VAL A 282 60.84 -10.55 -19.27
C VAL A 282 59.41 -10.83 -19.73
N SER A 283 59.10 -12.09 -20.04
CA SER A 283 57.76 -12.55 -20.36
C SER A 283 56.94 -12.72 -19.08
N PHE A 284 55.89 -11.92 -18.93
CA PHE A 284 54.84 -12.14 -17.94
C PHE A 284 53.67 -12.87 -18.60
N THR A 285 53.44 -14.12 -18.19
CA THR A 285 52.18 -14.84 -18.41
C THR A 285 51.09 -14.20 -17.54
N VAL A 286 50.15 -13.51 -18.19
CA VAL A 286 48.96 -12.94 -17.56
C VAL A 286 47.93 -14.07 -17.37
N ALA A 287 47.64 -14.40 -16.12
CA ALA A 287 46.46 -15.17 -15.77
C ALA A 287 45.22 -14.29 -16.01
N SER A 288 44.28 -14.83 -16.79
CA SER A 288 43.06 -14.20 -17.26
C SER A 288 42.15 -13.74 -16.11
N PRO A 289 41.88 -12.42 -15.95
CA PRO A 289 40.84 -11.96 -15.05
C PRO A 289 39.48 -12.18 -15.72
N VAL A 290 38.59 -12.90 -15.02
CA VAL A 290 37.16 -12.98 -15.35
C VAL A 290 36.62 -11.57 -15.52
N ALA A 291 36.29 -11.21 -16.76
CA ALA A 291 35.83 -9.88 -17.14
C ALA A 291 34.51 -9.57 -16.41
N LYS A 292 34.53 -8.54 -15.56
CA LYS A 292 33.31 -7.90 -15.08
C LYS A 292 32.56 -7.30 -16.29
N PRO A 293 31.23 -7.43 -16.40
CA PRO A 293 30.49 -6.91 -17.53
C PRO A 293 30.63 -5.38 -17.63
N ILE A 294 30.92 -4.92 -18.85
CA ILE A 294 31.07 -3.52 -19.22
C ILE A 294 29.74 -2.79 -18.92
N LYS A 295 29.80 -1.77 -18.06
CA LYS A 295 28.67 -0.86 -17.79
C LYS A 295 28.33 -0.13 -19.10
N GLY A 296 27.26 -0.54 -19.78
CA GLY A 296 26.73 0.17 -20.96
C GLY A 296 26.23 -0.68 -22.12
N ALA A 297 26.42 -2.01 -22.11
CA ALA A 297 25.86 -2.86 -23.16
C ALA A 297 24.33 -3.03 -22.99
N PRO A 298 23.54 -3.00 -24.08
CA PRO A 298 22.10 -3.27 -24.02
C PRO A 298 21.85 -4.67 -23.48
N VAL A 299 21.08 -4.76 -22.41
CA VAL A 299 20.75 -6.03 -21.76
C VAL A 299 19.72 -6.76 -22.61
N SER A 300 20.05 -8.00 -23.01
CA SER A 300 19.14 -8.85 -23.76
C SER A 300 18.20 -9.62 -22.81
N LYS A 301 16.97 -9.88 -23.25
CA LYS A 301 15.97 -10.66 -22.51
C LYS A 301 16.47 -12.08 -22.20
N GLU A 302 17.22 -12.65 -23.13
CA GLU A 302 17.79 -14.00 -23.06
C GLU A 302 18.79 -14.11 -21.91
N GLN A 303 19.56 -13.05 -21.65
CA GLN A 303 20.52 -13.03 -20.54
C GLN A 303 19.81 -13.08 -19.18
N ILE A 304 18.71 -12.34 -19.00
CA ILE A 304 17.92 -12.38 -17.77
C ILE A 304 17.24 -13.75 -17.60
N ASN A 305 16.67 -14.30 -18.68
CA ASN A 305 16.06 -15.61 -18.65
C ASN A 305 17.06 -16.72 -18.26
N LYS A 306 18.32 -16.62 -18.69
CA LYS A 306 19.37 -17.54 -18.27
C LYS A 306 19.63 -17.46 -16.77
N LEU A 307 19.73 -16.26 -16.20
CA LEU A 307 19.91 -16.08 -14.76
C LEU A 307 18.73 -16.62 -13.94
N ILE A 308 17.49 -16.43 -14.42
CA ILE A 308 16.29 -17.00 -13.78
C ILE A 308 16.37 -18.53 -13.77
N SER A 309 16.75 -19.15 -14.88
CA SER A 309 16.94 -20.61 -14.95
C SER A 309 18.06 -21.10 -14.01
N ASP A 310 19.19 -20.38 -13.95
CA ASP A 310 20.28 -20.71 -13.04
C ASP A 310 19.84 -20.60 -11.57
N ALA A 311 18.96 -19.66 -11.24
CA ALA A 311 18.40 -19.51 -9.90
C ALA A 311 17.50 -20.71 -9.54
N TYR A 312 16.69 -21.21 -10.48
CA TYR A 312 15.90 -22.42 -10.26
C TYR A 312 16.77 -23.65 -9.99
N VAL A 313 17.84 -23.84 -10.75
CA VAL A 313 18.78 -24.96 -10.55
C VAL A 313 19.44 -24.89 -9.16
N ASN A 314 19.79 -23.68 -8.69
CA ASN A 314 20.35 -23.52 -7.35
C ASN A 314 19.30 -23.70 -6.25
N LEU A 315 18.03 -23.35 -6.51
CA LEU A 315 16.92 -23.59 -5.60
C LEU A 315 16.66 -25.10 -5.42
N GLU A 316 16.71 -25.89 -6.49
CA GLU A 316 16.58 -27.35 -6.42
C GLU A 316 17.72 -28.00 -5.63
N LYS A 317 18.93 -27.44 -5.71
CA LYS A 317 20.10 -27.86 -4.94
C LYS A 317 20.13 -27.33 -3.50
N ASN A 318 19.09 -26.63 -3.07
CA ASN A 318 18.98 -25.97 -1.77
C ASN A 318 20.12 -24.97 -1.47
N ASN A 319 20.70 -24.36 -2.50
CA ASN A 319 21.78 -23.38 -2.38
C ASN A 319 21.21 -21.95 -2.28
N ILE A 320 20.51 -21.67 -1.19
CA ILE A 320 19.79 -20.40 -0.96
C ILE A 320 20.70 -19.15 -1.07
N PRO A 321 21.94 -19.13 -0.54
CA PRO A 321 22.82 -17.96 -0.69
C PRO A 321 23.10 -17.61 -2.15
N LYS A 322 23.26 -18.62 -3.02
CA LYS A 322 23.50 -18.39 -4.45
C LYS A 322 22.25 -17.89 -5.17
N VAL A 323 21.07 -18.31 -4.73
CA VAL A 323 19.79 -17.82 -5.26
C VAL A 323 19.62 -16.33 -4.97
N HIS A 324 19.93 -15.87 -3.75
CA HIS A 324 19.89 -14.44 -3.42
C HIS A 324 20.86 -13.62 -4.30
N GLU A 325 22.09 -14.11 -4.50
CA GLU A 325 23.06 -13.45 -5.39
C GLU A 325 22.54 -13.31 -6.84
N LEU A 326 21.84 -14.34 -7.35
CA LEU A 326 21.26 -14.32 -8.70
C LEU A 326 20.05 -13.38 -8.78
N ILE A 327 19.23 -13.30 -7.74
CA ILE A 327 18.09 -12.36 -7.66
C ILE A 327 18.60 -10.91 -7.74
N ASP A 328 19.66 -10.57 -7.01
CA ASP A 328 20.27 -9.24 -7.06
C ASP A 328 20.76 -8.89 -8.47
N GLN A 329 21.43 -9.85 -9.15
CA GLN A 329 21.87 -9.67 -10.52
C GLN A 329 20.71 -9.47 -11.51
N ILE A 330 19.63 -10.24 -11.35
CA ILE A 330 18.41 -10.11 -12.16
C ILE A 330 17.79 -8.71 -11.98
N SER A 331 17.70 -8.23 -10.73
CA SER A 331 17.12 -6.92 -10.42
C SER A 331 17.89 -5.77 -11.09
N GLU A 332 19.22 -5.83 -11.08
CA GLU A 332 20.09 -4.84 -11.71
C GLU A 332 20.00 -4.85 -13.24
N MET A 333 19.86 -6.03 -13.82
CA MET A 333 19.66 -6.18 -15.27
C MET A 333 18.27 -5.73 -15.71
N TYR A 334 17.24 -5.99 -14.90
CA TYR A 334 15.86 -5.59 -15.17
C TYR A 334 15.70 -4.07 -15.26
N LYS A 335 16.41 -3.30 -14.42
CA LYS A 335 16.42 -1.82 -14.46
C LYS A 335 16.83 -1.27 -15.84
N ARG A 336 17.70 -1.99 -16.55
CA ARG A 336 18.27 -1.59 -17.86
C ARG A 336 17.56 -2.24 -19.05
N LEU A 337 16.55 -3.09 -18.81
CA LEU A 337 15.80 -3.77 -19.85
C LEU A 337 14.81 -2.80 -20.52
N ASP A 338 14.62 -2.98 -21.83
CA ASP A 338 13.61 -2.27 -22.61
C ASP A 338 12.21 -2.40 -21.98
N PRO A 339 11.47 -1.29 -21.76
CA PRO A 339 10.13 -1.29 -21.19
C PRO A 339 9.15 -2.27 -21.85
N ALA A 340 9.22 -2.48 -23.17
CA ALA A 340 8.32 -3.39 -23.87
C ALA A 340 8.50 -4.86 -23.48
N LYS A 341 9.68 -5.22 -22.97
CA LYS A 341 10.03 -6.61 -22.57
C LYS A 341 9.90 -6.85 -21.08
N LYS A 342 9.66 -5.80 -20.28
CA LYS A 342 9.55 -5.87 -18.81
C LYS A 342 8.41 -6.76 -18.30
N PRO A 343 7.17 -6.72 -18.85
CA PRO A 343 6.05 -7.49 -18.30
C PRO A 343 6.30 -9.01 -18.29
N GLU A 344 6.92 -9.53 -19.35
CA GLU A 344 7.20 -10.95 -19.48
C GLU A 344 8.28 -11.42 -18.49
N ILE A 345 9.34 -10.64 -18.33
CA ILE A 345 10.41 -10.94 -17.37
C ILE A 345 9.90 -10.83 -15.93
N TYR A 346 9.08 -9.81 -15.65
CA TYR A 346 8.49 -9.60 -14.33
C TYR A 346 7.66 -10.81 -13.89
N LYS A 347 6.83 -11.37 -14.78
CA LYS A 347 6.04 -12.58 -14.49
C LYS A 347 6.92 -13.76 -14.07
N ARG A 348 8.02 -14.02 -14.78
CA ARG A 348 8.94 -15.14 -14.45
C ARG A 348 9.73 -14.89 -13.17
N TYR A 349 10.09 -13.63 -12.92
CA TYR A 349 10.79 -13.23 -11.71
C TYR A 349 9.90 -13.41 -10.46
N MET A 350 8.62 -13.00 -10.52
CA MET A 350 7.69 -13.17 -9.40
C MET A 350 7.39 -14.65 -9.11
N ASP A 351 7.31 -15.51 -10.14
CA ASP A 351 7.18 -16.97 -9.94
C ASP A 351 8.39 -17.54 -9.18
N LEU A 352 9.61 -17.11 -9.53
CA LEU A 352 10.83 -17.50 -8.82
C LEU A 352 10.80 -17.02 -7.36
N TYR A 353 10.47 -15.75 -7.15
CA TYR A 353 10.39 -15.16 -5.82
C TYR A 353 9.41 -15.91 -4.90
N ASN A 354 8.21 -16.23 -5.40
CA ASN A 354 7.20 -16.98 -4.65
C ASN A 354 7.70 -18.39 -4.28
N LYS A 355 8.43 -19.07 -5.17
CA LYS A 355 9.02 -20.40 -4.88
C LYS A 355 10.16 -20.35 -3.88
N VAL A 356 10.93 -19.26 -3.86
CA VAL A 356 11.96 -19.06 -2.82
C VAL A 356 11.29 -18.82 -1.47
N LYS A 357 10.25 -17.97 -1.43
CA LYS A 357 9.49 -17.65 -0.21
C LYS A 357 8.82 -18.86 0.45
N THR A 358 8.44 -19.88 -0.31
CA THR A 358 7.84 -21.11 0.24
C THR A 358 8.88 -22.14 0.72
N ARG A 359 10.16 -21.93 0.43
CA ARG A 359 11.27 -22.84 0.80
C ARG A 359 12.09 -22.35 2.00
N VAL A 360 12.04 -21.06 2.27
CA VAL A 360 12.64 -20.39 3.45
C VAL A 360 11.57 -20.32 4.53
#